data_AF-A0A0E9WSL2-F1
#
_entry.id   AF-A0A0E9WSL2-F1
#
_cell.length_a   1.000
_cell.length_b   1.000
_cell.length_c   1.000
_cell.angle_alpha   90.00
_cell.angle_beta   90.00
_cell.angle_gamma   90.00
#
_symmetry.space_group_name_H-M   'P 1'
#
loop_
_entity.id
_entity.type
_entity.pdbx_description
1 polymer ?
#
loop_
_entity_poly.entity_id
_entity_poly.type
_entity_poly.pdbx_seq_one_letter_code
_entity_poly.pdbx_strand_id
1 'polypeptide(L)'
;MQRINDEQKCDFLVKDLQGLIEQTYGPQVQESEVLHSEYIKRVLHLRKGHITRLQDLVTPAYSYLWMRPSIPFGKLEAVSSEAHTILTLVLELIEKEDKEFTLECLSLELKRLAKKMKVTKYSEMMKFLRLALSGQQQGPSVAEMMVSLGSKEICNRLQRLL
;
A
#
# COMPACT_ATOMS: atom_id res chain seq x y z
N MET A 1 -20.08 9.28 -6.95
CA MET A 1 -19.58 8.72 -5.66
C MET A 1 -20.18 9.40 -4.42
N GLN A 2 -21.43 9.86 -4.45
CA GLN A 2 -22.14 10.37 -3.26
C GLN A 2 -22.49 9.26 -2.25
N ARG A 3 -22.50 8.00 -2.70
CA ARG A 3 -22.87 6.80 -1.93
C ARG A 3 -21.86 6.38 -0.85
N ILE A 4 -20.61 6.85 -0.91
CA ILE A 4 -19.57 6.47 0.07
C ILE A 4 -19.81 7.12 1.44
N ASN A 5 -20.43 8.31 1.46
CA ASN A 5 -20.73 9.06 2.68
C ASN A 5 -21.97 8.57 3.42
N ASP A 6 -22.76 7.69 2.79
CA ASP A 6 -23.97 7.12 3.35
C ASP A 6 -23.61 5.70 3.78
N GLU A 7 -23.67 5.43 5.09
CA GLU A 7 -23.15 4.19 5.68
C GLU A 7 -23.79 2.95 5.06
N GLN A 8 -25.11 2.94 4.91
CA GLN A 8 -25.85 1.82 4.31
C GLN A 8 -25.49 1.65 2.83
N LYS A 9 -25.38 2.75 2.07
CA LYS A 9 -24.97 2.68 0.67
C LYS A 9 -23.50 2.29 0.51
N CYS A 10 -22.64 2.61 1.48
CA CYS A 10 -21.25 2.22 1.52
C CYS A 10 -21.11 0.71 1.73
N ASP A 11 -21.93 0.11 2.59
CA ASP A 11 -21.96 -1.34 2.79
C ASP A 11 -22.29 -2.12 1.51
N PHE A 12 -23.20 -1.60 0.68
CA PHE A 12 -23.46 -2.20 -0.64
C PHE A 12 -22.25 -2.09 -1.56
N LEU A 13 -21.56 -0.94 -1.59
CA LEU A 13 -20.34 -0.77 -2.39
C LEU A 13 -19.21 -1.71 -1.93
N VAL A 14 -19.11 -1.97 -0.62
CA VAL A 14 -18.16 -2.92 -0.06
C VAL A 14 -18.43 -4.32 -0.62
N LYS A 15 -19.68 -4.80 -0.54
CA LYS A 15 -20.05 -6.12 -1.05
C LYS A 15 -19.83 -6.25 -2.56
N ASP A 16 -20.21 -5.23 -3.32
CA ASP A 16 -20.00 -5.21 -4.77
C ASP A 16 -18.49 -5.27 -5.09
N LEU A 17 -17.66 -4.51 -4.36
CA LEU A 17 -16.23 -4.52 -4.58
C LEU A 17 -15.57 -5.82 -4.13
N GLN A 18 -16.01 -6.45 -3.03
CA GLN A 18 -15.55 -7.80 -2.65
C GLN A 18 -15.75 -8.79 -3.80
N GLY A 19 -16.96 -8.83 -4.37
CA GLY A 19 -17.25 -9.69 -5.51
C GLY A 19 -16.37 -9.40 -6.73
N LEU A 20 -16.10 -8.12 -7.03
CA LEU A 20 -15.19 -7.75 -8.13
C LEU A 20 -13.74 -8.16 -7.85
N ILE A 21 -13.25 -8.01 -6.62
CA ILE A 21 -11.90 -8.42 -6.24
C ILE A 21 -11.77 -9.93 -6.35
N GLU A 22 -12.73 -10.69 -5.84
CA GLU A 22 -12.73 -12.17 -5.92
C GLU A 22 -12.80 -12.65 -7.37
N GLN A 23 -13.64 -12.04 -8.20
CA GLN A 23 -13.72 -12.37 -9.63
C GLN A 23 -12.41 -12.07 -10.38
N THR A 24 -11.74 -10.98 -10.03
CA THR A 24 -10.53 -10.52 -10.74
C THR A 24 -9.26 -11.20 -10.24
N TYR A 25 -9.16 -11.40 -8.93
CA TYR A 25 -7.93 -11.79 -8.24
C TYR A 25 -8.08 -13.03 -7.35
N GLY A 26 -9.25 -13.65 -7.26
CA GLY A 26 -9.57 -14.70 -6.27
C GLY A 26 -8.47 -15.74 -6.01
N PRO A 27 -7.88 -16.39 -7.03
CA PRO A 27 -6.79 -17.36 -6.83
C PRO A 27 -5.49 -16.76 -6.27
N GLN A 28 -5.31 -15.45 -6.40
CA GLN A 28 -4.10 -14.69 -6.07
C GLN A 28 -4.26 -13.90 -4.76
N VAL A 29 -5.49 -13.70 -4.29
CA VAL A 29 -5.77 -13.13 -2.96
C VAL A 29 -5.47 -14.20 -1.92
N GLN A 30 -4.21 -14.28 -1.53
CA GLN A 30 -3.74 -15.29 -0.57
C GLN A 30 -4.23 -15.04 0.86
N GLU A 31 -4.71 -13.83 1.17
CA GLU A 31 -5.16 -13.48 2.52
C GLU A 31 -6.48 -12.72 2.53
N SER A 32 -7.36 -13.11 3.45
CA SER A 32 -8.71 -12.57 3.57
C SER A 32 -8.77 -11.17 4.18
N GLU A 33 -7.70 -10.68 4.80
CA GLU A 33 -7.73 -9.42 5.56
C GLU A 33 -8.00 -8.19 4.68
N VAL A 34 -7.49 -8.19 3.43
CA VAL A 34 -7.76 -7.12 2.46
C VAL A 34 -9.20 -7.13 1.95
N LEU A 35 -9.91 -8.25 2.16
CA LEU A 35 -11.34 -8.40 1.86
C LEU A 35 -12.24 -8.00 3.04
N HIS A 36 -11.68 -7.70 4.21
CA HIS A 36 -12.47 -7.24 5.35
C HIS A 36 -13.13 -5.89 5.03
N SER A 37 -14.37 -5.73 5.49
CA SER A 37 -15.20 -4.55 5.21
C SER A 37 -14.50 -3.24 5.62
N GLU A 38 -13.80 -3.23 6.75
CA GLU A 38 -13.08 -2.07 7.27
C GLU A 38 -11.97 -1.62 6.30
N TYR A 39 -11.19 -2.57 5.77
CA TYR A 39 -10.13 -2.28 4.81
C TYR A 39 -10.72 -1.69 3.52
N ILE A 40 -11.76 -2.34 2.99
CA ILE A 40 -12.42 -1.91 1.76
C ILE A 40 -13.06 -0.53 1.93
N LYS A 41 -13.77 -0.29 3.04
CA LYS A 41 -14.34 1.03 3.36
C LYS A 41 -13.26 2.10 3.39
N ARG A 42 -12.11 1.83 4.02
CA ARG A 42 -10.99 2.78 4.07
C ARG A 42 -10.49 3.12 2.66
N VAL A 43 -10.28 2.11 1.81
CA VAL A 43 -9.85 2.31 0.42
C VAL A 43 -10.88 3.12 -0.37
N LEU A 44 -12.17 2.81 -0.25
CA LEU A 44 -13.25 3.55 -0.91
C LEU A 44 -13.23 5.03 -0.51
N HIS A 45 -13.08 5.33 0.77
CA HIS A 45 -12.99 6.71 1.27
C HIS A 45 -11.75 7.43 0.73
N LEU A 46 -10.57 6.78 0.76
CA LEU A 46 -9.32 7.38 0.27
C LEU A 46 -9.30 7.60 -1.24
N ARG A 47 -10.03 6.78 -2.00
CA ARG A 47 -10.12 6.90 -3.45
C ARG A 47 -11.35 7.67 -3.90
N LYS A 48 -12.07 8.29 -2.95
CA LYS A 48 -13.20 9.14 -3.28
C LYS A 48 -12.76 10.33 -4.12
N GLY A 49 -13.32 10.46 -5.32
CA GLY A 49 -12.96 11.51 -6.27
C GLY A 49 -11.80 11.16 -7.21
N HIS A 50 -11.09 10.04 -6.95
CA HIS A 50 -10.06 9.51 -7.84
C HIS A 50 -10.58 8.41 -8.78
N ILE A 51 -11.71 7.80 -8.43
CA ILE A 51 -12.36 6.76 -9.24
C ILE A 51 -13.76 7.21 -9.66
N THR A 52 -14.18 6.77 -10.84
CA THR A 52 -15.52 7.03 -11.40
C THR A 52 -16.45 5.83 -11.19
N ARG A 53 -15.88 4.62 -11.20
CA ARG A 53 -16.56 3.34 -11.10
C ARG A 53 -15.82 2.41 -10.13
N LEU A 54 -16.52 1.47 -9.50
CA LEU A 54 -15.85 0.48 -8.64
C LEU A 54 -14.85 -0.39 -9.41
N GLN A 55 -15.15 -0.67 -10.68
CA GLN A 55 -14.28 -1.44 -11.57
C GLN A 55 -12.89 -0.80 -11.74
N ASP A 56 -12.77 0.53 -11.58
CA ASP A 56 -11.49 1.22 -11.65
C ASP A 56 -10.53 0.65 -10.58
N LEU A 57 -11.04 0.31 -9.39
CA LEU A 57 -10.24 -0.23 -8.28
C LEU A 57 -9.71 -1.63 -8.52
N VAL A 58 -10.28 -2.41 -9.44
CA VAL A 58 -9.77 -3.75 -9.77
C VAL A 58 -8.90 -3.74 -11.03
N THR A 59 -8.56 -2.57 -11.58
CA THR A 59 -7.60 -2.48 -12.68
C THR A 59 -6.17 -2.78 -12.21
N PRO A 60 -5.24 -3.14 -13.12
CA PRO A 60 -3.84 -3.40 -12.77
C PRO A 60 -3.14 -2.24 -12.04
N ALA A 61 -3.58 -1.00 -12.25
CA ALA A 61 -3.04 0.17 -11.55
C ALA A 61 -3.28 0.14 -10.03
N TYR A 62 -4.37 -0.49 -9.60
CA TYR A 62 -4.78 -0.58 -8.20
C TYR A 62 -4.65 -1.99 -7.61
N SER A 63 -4.10 -2.94 -8.38
CA SER A 63 -3.93 -4.33 -7.96
C SER A 63 -3.17 -4.48 -6.64
N TYR A 64 -2.23 -3.57 -6.37
CA TYR A 64 -1.47 -3.54 -5.13
C TYR A 64 -2.32 -3.34 -3.87
N LEU A 65 -3.53 -2.80 -3.98
CA LEU A 65 -4.45 -2.65 -2.85
C LEU A 65 -5.00 -4.01 -2.38
N TRP A 66 -5.03 -5.00 -3.26
CA TRP A 66 -5.70 -6.28 -3.04
C TRP A 66 -4.74 -7.46 -3.02
N MET A 67 -3.55 -7.29 -3.59
CA MET A 67 -2.53 -8.34 -3.66
C MET A 67 -1.24 -7.91 -2.97
N ARG A 68 -0.64 -8.85 -2.25
CA ARG A 68 0.71 -8.73 -1.71
C ARG A 68 1.71 -9.16 -2.77
N PRO A 69 2.69 -8.32 -3.12
CA PRO A 69 3.67 -8.69 -4.12
C PRO A 69 4.60 -9.77 -3.56
N SER A 70 4.95 -10.76 -4.39
CA SER A 70 6.01 -11.72 -4.10
C SER A 70 7.26 -11.30 -4.88
N ILE A 71 8.14 -10.54 -4.23
CA ILE A 71 9.35 -10.01 -4.84
C ILE A 71 10.56 -10.75 -4.26
N PRO A 72 11.38 -11.40 -5.11
CA PRO A 72 12.65 -11.95 -4.66
C PRO A 72 13.53 -10.86 -4.04
N PHE A 73 14.08 -11.11 -2.87
CA PHE A 73 14.88 -10.11 -2.14
C PHE A 73 16.05 -9.56 -2.97
N GLY A 74 16.71 -10.39 -3.78
CA GLY A 74 17.78 -9.95 -4.68
C GLY A 74 17.36 -8.87 -5.69
N LYS A 75 16.07 -8.77 -6.06
CA LYS A 75 15.58 -7.63 -6.87
C LYS A 75 15.55 -6.32 -6.10
N LEU A 76 15.35 -6.37 -4.78
CA LEU A 76 15.38 -5.21 -3.90
C LEU A 76 16.82 -4.77 -3.62
N GLU A 77 17.73 -5.73 -3.41
CA GLU A 77 19.17 -5.45 -3.26
C GLU A 77 19.78 -4.81 -4.51
N ALA A 78 19.29 -5.20 -5.69
CA ALA A 78 19.68 -4.56 -6.96
C ALA A 78 19.27 -3.08 -7.05
N VAL A 79 18.28 -2.63 -6.26
CA VAL A 79 17.87 -1.22 -6.17
C VAL A 79 18.70 -0.47 -5.13
N SER A 80 19.04 -1.11 -4.02
CA SER A 80 19.85 -0.53 -2.96
C SER A 80 20.60 -1.60 -2.17
N SER A 81 21.90 -1.38 -1.95
CA SER A 81 22.73 -2.20 -1.06
C SER A 81 22.37 -2.03 0.43
N GLU A 82 21.53 -1.05 0.77
CA GLU A 82 21.05 -0.80 2.14
C GLU A 82 19.63 -1.36 2.37
N ALA A 83 19.21 -2.35 1.56
CA ALA A 83 17.89 -2.96 1.58
C ALA A 83 17.37 -3.30 2.99
N HIS A 84 18.15 -4.05 3.77
CA HIS A 84 17.79 -4.43 5.14
C HIS A 84 17.60 -3.19 6.04
N THR A 85 18.51 -2.22 5.97
CA THR A 85 18.42 -0.98 6.75
C THR A 85 17.15 -0.18 6.40
N ILE A 86 16.79 -0.12 5.12
CA ILE A 86 15.55 0.54 4.68
C ILE A 86 14.33 -0.16 5.29
N LEU A 87 14.27 -1.49 5.22
CA LEU A 87 13.16 -2.27 5.78
C LEU A 87 13.02 -2.04 7.29
N THR A 88 14.11 -2.19 8.05
CA THR A 88 14.11 -2.00 9.51
C THR A 88 13.64 -0.60 9.89
N LEU A 89 14.19 0.45 9.27
CA LEU A 89 13.83 1.83 9.63
C LEU A 89 12.40 2.18 9.27
N VAL A 90 11.86 1.63 8.17
CA VAL A 90 10.45 1.86 7.83
C VAL A 90 9.55 1.08 8.78
N LEU A 91 9.86 -0.16 9.13
CA LEU A 91 9.10 -0.91 10.13
C LEU A 91 9.08 -0.19 11.48
N GLU A 92 10.23 0.28 11.97
CA GLU A 92 10.30 1.08 13.19
C GLU A 92 9.48 2.38 13.12
N LEU A 93 9.40 3.01 11.94
CA LEU A 93 8.54 4.18 11.73
C LEU A 93 7.06 3.79 11.86
N ILE A 94 6.66 2.64 11.31
CA ILE A 94 5.28 2.18 11.38
C ILE A 94 4.89 1.78 12.80
N GLU A 95 5.77 1.11 13.53
CA GLU A 95 5.52 0.63 14.89
C GLU A 95 5.45 1.75 15.93
N LYS A 96 6.14 2.87 15.71
CA LYS A 96 6.13 4.03 16.63
C LYS A 96 4.86 4.86 16.55
N GLU A 97 4.12 4.73 15.45
CA GLU A 97 2.99 5.60 15.17
C GLU A 97 1.66 4.91 15.50
N ASP A 98 1.09 5.27 16.65
CA ASP A 98 -0.20 4.76 17.12
C ASP A 98 -1.40 5.23 16.27
N LYS A 99 -1.18 6.14 15.30
CA LYS A 99 -2.23 6.77 14.50
C LYS A 99 -2.11 6.45 13.01
N GLU A 100 -3.22 6.57 12.29
CA GLU A 100 -3.22 6.49 10.83
C GLU A 100 -2.32 7.58 10.23
N PHE A 101 -1.51 7.18 9.25
CA PHE A 101 -0.61 8.07 8.56
C PHE A 101 -1.36 9.06 7.66
N THR A 102 -0.92 10.31 7.67
CA THR A 102 -1.27 11.28 6.62
C THR A 102 -0.23 11.29 5.52
N LEU A 103 -0.62 11.75 4.33
CA LEU A 103 0.27 11.87 3.18
C LEU A 103 1.45 12.80 3.47
N GLU A 104 1.19 13.92 4.13
CA GLU A 104 2.18 14.94 4.48
C GLU A 104 3.18 14.41 5.49
N CYS A 105 2.70 13.72 6.54
CA CYS A 105 3.54 13.14 7.58
C CYS A 105 4.48 12.09 6.98
N LEU A 106 3.96 11.13 6.22
CA LEU A 106 4.78 10.11 5.57
C LEU A 106 5.79 10.70 4.58
N SER A 107 5.39 11.72 3.82
CA SER A 107 6.30 12.37 2.87
C SER A 107 7.50 13.01 3.58
N LEU A 108 7.30 13.60 4.76
CA LEU A 108 8.36 14.17 5.58
C LEU A 108 9.22 13.08 6.22
N GLU A 109 8.60 12.07 6.81
CA GLU A 109 9.30 10.98 7.50
C GLU A 109 10.16 10.15 6.54
N LEU A 110 9.65 9.83 5.35
CA LEU A 110 10.44 9.14 4.33
C LEU A 110 11.63 9.97 3.87
N LYS A 111 11.51 11.30 3.75
CA LYS A 111 12.66 12.18 3.48
C LYS A 111 13.67 12.15 4.63
N ARG A 112 13.19 12.10 5.88
CA ARG A 112 14.04 12.01 7.07
C ARG A 112 14.78 10.68 7.13
N LEU A 113 14.12 9.56 6.81
CA LEU A 113 14.75 8.24 6.75
C LEU A 113 15.82 8.17 5.65
N ALA A 114 15.56 8.73 4.47
CA ALA A 114 16.54 8.75 3.40
C ALA A 114 17.83 9.50 3.77
N LYS A 115 17.75 10.53 4.62
CA LYS A 115 18.94 11.25 5.14
C LYS A 115 19.81 10.40 6.08
N LYS A 116 19.28 9.28 6.61
CA LYS A 116 20.03 8.33 7.44
C LYS A 116 20.81 7.31 6.60
N MET A 117 20.52 7.22 5.30
CA MET A 117 21.19 6.29 4.39
C MET A 117 22.59 6.82 4.07
N LYS A 118 23.56 5.92 3.94
CA LYS A 118 24.94 6.28 3.60
C LYS A 118 25.13 6.45 2.09
N VAL A 119 24.45 5.62 1.30
CA VAL A 119 24.67 5.52 -0.15
C VAL A 119 23.37 5.74 -0.93
N THR A 120 22.27 5.20 -0.41
CA THR A 120 20.98 5.17 -1.10
C THR A 120 20.36 6.55 -1.17
N LYS A 121 20.10 7.03 -2.39
CA LYS A 121 19.43 8.31 -2.61
C LYS A 121 17.95 8.20 -2.28
N TYR A 122 17.31 9.33 -2.00
CA TYR A 122 15.87 9.39 -1.77
C TYR A 122 15.05 8.75 -2.91
N SER A 123 15.40 9.01 -4.17
CA SER A 123 14.71 8.44 -5.32
C SER A 123 14.87 6.92 -5.43
N GLU A 124 16.03 6.37 -5.06
CA GLU A 124 16.29 4.92 -5.01
C GLU A 124 15.51 4.28 -3.87
N MET A 125 15.48 4.92 -2.69
CA MET A 125 14.65 4.46 -1.58
C MET A 125 13.16 4.46 -1.94
N MET A 126 12.67 5.46 -2.69
CA MET A 126 11.28 5.47 -3.16
C MET A 126 11.00 4.37 -4.19
N LYS A 127 11.95 4.07 -5.09
CA LYS A 127 11.84 2.94 -6.02
C LYS A 127 11.83 1.61 -5.27
N PHE A 128 12.71 1.46 -4.28
CA PHE A 128 12.78 0.29 -3.40
C PHE A 128 11.43 0.06 -2.70
N LEU A 129 10.93 1.08 -2.00
CA LEU A 129 9.68 0.96 -1.24
C LEU A 129 8.47 0.74 -2.14
N ARG A 130 8.42 1.40 -3.30
CA ARG A 130 7.38 1.12 -4.29
C ARG A 130 7.40 -0.35 -4.70
N LEU A 131 8.57 -0.88 -5.04
CA LEU A 131 8.71 -2.26 -5.48
C LEU A 131 8.32 -3.24 -4.36
N ALA A 132 8.83 -3.00 -3.14
CA ALA A 132 8.52 -3.83 -1.97
C ALA A 132 7.02 -3.82 -1.61
N LEU A 133 6.39 -2.64 -1.67
CA LEU A 133 4.99 -2.47 -1.26
C LEU A 133 4.00 -2.82 -2.36
N SER A 134 4.32 -2.72 -3.64
CA SER A 134 3.34 -2.92 -4.72
C SER A 134 3.73 -3.94 -5.78
N GLY A 135 5.01 -4.30 -5.86
CA GLY A 135 5.54 -5.04 -7.00
C GLY A 135 5.59 -4.24 -8.30
N GLN A 136 5.23 -2.95 -8.27
CA GLN A 136 5.14 -2.09 -9.46
C GLN A 136 6.37 -1.17 -9.57
N GLN A 137 6.70 -0.78 -10.79
CA GLN A 137 7.77 0.20 -11.07
C GLN A 137 7.26 1.65 -11.11
N GLN A 138 5.95 1.83 -11.31
CA GLN A 138 5.27 3.12 -11.45
C GLN A 138 3.96 3.12 -10.66
N GLY A 139 3.30 4.27 -10.55
CA GLY A 139 2.05 4.43 -9.80
C GLY A 139 2.05 5.65 -8.88
N PRO A 140 1.16 5.72 -7.87
CA PRO A 140 1.08 6.85 -6.94
C PRO A 140 2.38 7.00 -6.13
N SER A 141 2.59 8.13 -5.45
CA SER A 141 3.75 8.26 -4.56
C SER A 141 3.78 7.15 -3.49
N VAL A 142 4.96 6.84 -2.96
CA VAL A 142 5.11 5.83 -1.89
C VAL A 142 4.28 6.22 -0.67
N ALA A 143 4.23 7.51 -0.34
CA ALA A 143 3.43 8.00 0.77
C ALA A 143 1.91 7.77 0.53
N GLU A 144 1.36 8.09 -0.65
CA GLU A 144 -0.04 7.79 -0.99
C GLU A 144 -0.33 6.28 -0.96
N MET A 145 0.63 5.47 -1.40
CA MET A 145 0.54 4.01 -1.36
C MET A 145 0.47 3.50 0.08
N MET A 146 1.35 3.97 0.95
CA MET A 146 1.37 3.63 2.36
C MET A 146 0.09 4.04 3.09
N VAL A 147 -0.45 5.26 2.82
CA VAL A 147 -1.76 5.67 3.37
C VAL A 147 -2.88 4.73 2.92
N SER A 148 -2.88 4.33 1.64
CA SER A 148 -3.89 3.42 1.11
C SER A 148 -3.84 2.03 1.76
N LEU A 149 -2.63 1.49 1.90
CA LEU A 149 -2.40 0.17 2.48
C LEU A 149 -2.69 0.14 3.98
N GLY A 150 -2.35 1.21 4.71
CA GLY A 150 -2.41 1.25 6.16
C GLY A 150 -1.25 0.51 6.82
N SER A 151 -1.00 0.82 8.10
CA SER A 151 0.14 0.32 8.88
C SER A 151 0.26 -1.20 8.87
N LYS A 152 -0.84 -1.90 9.18
CA LYS A 152 -0.87 -3.37 9.23
C LYS A 152 -0.39 -4.02 7.93
N GLU A 153 -0.87 -3.53 6.79
CA GLU A 153 -0.54 -4.11 5.48
C GLU A 153 0.89 -3.75 5.04
N ILE A 154 1.39 -2.57 5.42
CA ILE A 154 2.81 -2.21 5.25
C ILE A 154 3.68 -3.19 6.04
N CYS A 155 3.41 -3.39 7.33
CA CYS A 155 4.17 -4.31 8.17
C CYS A 155 4.17 -5.73 7.60
N ASN A 156 3.00 -6.27 7.27
CA ASN A 156 2.88 -7.61 6.70
C ASN A 156 3.69 -7.78 5.41
N ARG A 157 3.76 -6.76 4.56
CA ARG A 157 4.55 -6.82 3.31
C ARG A 157 6.05 -6.74 3.57
N LEU A 158 6.48 -5.83 4.44
CA LEU A 158 7.91 -5.61 4.68
C LEU A 158 8.53 -6.71 5.56
N GLN A 159 7.79 -7.26 6.53
CA GLN A 159 8.25 -8.35 7.39
C GLN A 159 8.50 -9.66 6.61
N ARG A 160 7.78 -9.89 5.50
CA ARG A 160 8.03 -11.05 4.61
C ARG A 160 9.32 -10.95 3.81
N LEU A 161 9.95 -9.78 3.81
CA LEU A 161 11.20 -9.50 3.09
C LEU A 161 12.42 -9.51 4.02
N LEU A 162 12.20 -9.69 5.34
CA LEU A 162 13.22 -9.92 6.35
C LEU A 162 13.35 -11.42 6.62
#